data_AF-A0A256Z4T8-F1
#
_entry.id   AF-A0A256Z4T8-F1
#
_cell.length_a   1.000
_cell.length_b   1.000
_cell.length_c   1.000
_cell.angle_alpha   90.00
_cell.angle_beta   90.00
_cell.angle_gamma   90.00
#
_symmetry.space_group_name_H-M   'P 1'
#
loop_
_entity.id
_entity.type
_entity.pdbx_description
1 polymer ?
#
loop_
_entity_poly.entity_id
_entity_poly.type
_entity_poly.pdbx_seq_one_letter_code
_entity_poly.pdbx_strand_id
1 'polypeptide(L)'
;DIIESLIDNGYKGIVIAGTGLGHVNKPLYKPLRRAYEEGIIVFMTVQTLWGYVQMYVYDTGRDLLAAGVIPGQNMLPEVAYVKLGWVLGQTQEREEVIKMMLTPIAGEITPREQYDGFVIGQGGLPETDEFLRKFS
;
A
#
# COMPACT_ATOMS: atom_id res chain seq x y z
N ASP A 1 -13.82 14.26 7.20
CA ASP A 1 -13.38 14.71 8.54
C ASP A 1 -11.92 14.36 8.82
N ILE A 2 -11.56 13.09 9.01
CA ILE A 2 -10.15 12.74 9.34
C ILE A 2 -9.17 13.13 8.23
N ILE A 3 -9.44 12.74 6.97
CA ILE A 3 -8.53 13.09 5.84
C ILE A 3 -8.43 14.61 5.69
N GLU A 4 -9.54 15.33 5.78
CA GLU A 4 -9.57 16.80 5.75
C GLU A 4 -8.69 17.39 6.87
N SER A 5 -8.81 16.85 8.09
CA SER A 5 -7.96 17.27 9.21
C SER A 5 -6.47 17.01 8.94
N LEU A 6 -6.10 15.88 8.32
CA LEU A 6 -4.69 15.62 7.97
C LEU A 6 -4.18 16.62 6.94
N ILE A 7 -5.02 16.97 5.95
CA ILE A 7 -4.71 18.00 4.96
C ILE A 7 -4.49 19.35 5.65
N ASP A 8 -5.46 19.79 6.45
CA ASP A 8 -5.44 21.11 7.11
C ASP A 8 -4.29 21.26 8.12
N ASN A 9 -3.79 20.15 8.69
CA ASN A 9 -2.62 20.13 9.57
C ASN A 9 -1.28 20.01 8.81
N GLY A 10 -1.29 20.03 7.48
CA GLY A 10 -0.07 20.09 6.66
C GLY A 10 0.73 18.79 6.59
N TYR A 11 0.08 17.64 6.81
CA TYR A 11 0.71 16.32 6.63
C TYR A 11 1.24 16.18 5.19
N LYS A 12 2.39 15.50 5.02
CA LYS A 12 3.06 15.36 3.71
C LYS A 12 2.73 14.05 2.99
N GLY A 13 2.25 13.06 3.72
CA GLY A 13 1.77 11.82 3.13
C GLY A 13 0.83 11.05 4.05
N ILE A 14 0.07 10.15 3.45
CA ILE A 14 -0.97 9.34 4.11
C ILE A 14 -0.81 7.90 3.63
N VAL A 15 -0.87 6.94 4.56
CA VAL A 15 -1.01 5.51 4.25
C VAL A 15 -2.39 5.06 4.68
N ILE A 16 -3.12 4.41 3.78
CA ILE A 16 -4.47 3.91 4.03
C ILE A 16 -4.43 2.38 4.08
N ALA A 17 -4.82 1.81 5.22
CA ALA A 17 -5.17 0.39 5.28
C ALA A 17 -6.56 0.18 4.66
N GLY A 18 -6.59 -0.10 3.35
CA GLY A 18 -7.80 -0.25 2.57
C GLY A 18 -8.49 -1.59 2.75
N THR A 19 -9.77 -1.63 2.40
CA THR A 19 -10.58 -2.86 2.44
C THR A 19 -10.33 -3.76 1.24
N GLY A 20 -10.37 -5.08 1.44
CA GLY A 20 -10.20 -6.08 0.37
C GLY A 20 -8.93 -5.84 -0.45
N LEU A 21 -9.08 -5.65 -1.77
CA LEU A 21 -7.98 -5.39 -2.70
C LEU A 21 -7.46 -3.92 -2.71
N GLY A 22 -7.78 -3.12 -1.69
CA GLY A 22 -7.35 -1.73 -1.57
C GLY A 22 -8.43 -0.73 -1.98
N HIS A 23 -9.55 -0.75 -1.26
CA HIS A 23 -10.67 0.17 -1.48
C HIS A 23 -11.04 0.96 -0.23
N VAL A 24 -11.63 2.14 -0.45
CA VAL A 24 -12.30 2.93 0.58
C VAL A 24 -13.70 3.34 0.13
N ASN A 25 -14.54 3.76 1.07
CA ASN A 25 -15.90 4.24 0.78
C ASN A 25 -15.88 5.53 -0.07
N LYS A 26 -16.84 5.64 -1.00
CA LYS A 26 -16.98 6.78 -1.95
C LYS A 26 -16.89 8.18 -1.33
N PRO A 27 -17.43 8.47 -0.13
CA PRO A 27 -17.30 9.80 0.48
C PRO A 27 -15.84 10.26 0.69
N LEU A 28 -14.88 9.35 0.74
CA LEU A 28 -13.46 9.69 0.87
C LEU A 28 -12.82 10.14 -0.44
N TYR A 29 -13.46 9.94 -1.60
CA TYR A 29 -12.84 10.23 -2.89
C TYR A 29 -12.57 11.73 -3.08
N LYS A 30 -13.50 12.57 -2.64
CA LYS A 30 -13.34 14.03 -2.71
C LYS A 30 -12.19 14.52 -1.79
N PRO A 31 -12.14 14.16 -0.49
CA PRO A 31 -10.99 14.47 0.36
C PRO A 31 -9.65 13.95 -0.19
N LEU A 32 -9.64 12.74 -0.78
CA LEU A 32 -8.40 12.17 -1.35
C LEU A 32 -7.92 12.93 -2.58
N ARG A 33 -8.84 13.35 -3.45
CA ARG A 33 -8.51 14.23 -4.58
C ARG A 33 -7.95 15.56 -4.10
N ARG A 34 -8.56 16.17 -3.07
CA ARG A 34 -8.03 17.39 -2.44
C ARG A 34 -6.62 17.17 -1.90
N ALA A 35 -6.37 16.07 -1.20
CA ALA A 35 -5.03 15.73 -0.70
C ALA A 35 -3.99 15.69 -1.84
N TYR A 36 -4.34 15.05 -2.96
CA TYR A 36 -3.50 15.02 -4.16
C TYR A 36 -3.23 16.41 -4.74
N GLU A 37 -4.26 17.26 -4.84
CA GLU A 37 -4.16 18.65 -5.31
C GLU A 37 -3.27 19.51 -4.40
N GLU A 38 -3.30 19.27 -3.09
CA GLU A 38 -2.48 19.98 -2.09
C GLU A 38 -1.06 19.44 -1.91
N GLY A 39 -0.62 18.52 -2.77
CA GLY A 39 0.75 18.00 -2.73
C GLY A 39 0.92 16.75 -1.86
N ILE A 40 -0.11 16.32 -1.12
CA ILE A 40 -0.03 15.19 -0.18
C ILE A 40 -0.05 13.87 -0.95
N ILE A 41 0.90 12.99 -0.62
CA ILE A 41 1.08 11.72 -1.32
C ILE A 41 0.34 10.63 -0.55
N VAL A 42 -0.59 9.94 -1.23
CA VAL A 42 -1.43 8.93 -0.58
C VAL A 42 -1.09 7.54 -1.12
N PHE A 43 -0.70 6.64 -0.23
CA PHE A 43 -0.49 5.22 -0.55
C PHE A 43 -1.64 4.37 -0.01
N MET A 44 -2.09 3.41 -0.81
CA MET A 44 -3.04 2.37 -0.42
C MET A 44 -2.27 1.10 -0.06
N THR A 45 -2.57 0.52 1.10
CA THR A 45 -2.23 -0.85 1.49
C THR A 45 -3.52 -1.63 1.77
N VAL A 46 -3.43 -2.90 2.17
CA VAL A 46 -4.61 -3.72 2.49
C VAL A 46 -4.66 -4.05 3.99
N GLN A 47 -5.84 -3.87 4.59
CA GLN A 47 -6.09 -4.25 5.99
C GLN A 47 -6.09 -5.78 6.21
N THR A 48 -6.18 -6.57 5.14
CA THR A 48 -6.10 -8.03 5.18
C THR A 48 -4.69 -8.52 5.53
N LEU A 49 -3.70 -7.61 5.51
CA LEU A 49 -2.26 -7.83 5.75
C LEU A 49 -1.58 -8.68 4.67
N TRP A 50 -2.29 -9.67 4.15
CA TRP A 50 -1.83 -10.58 3.11
C TRP A 50 -2.45 -10.20 1.76
N GLY A 51 -1.63 -10.36 0.71
CA GLY A 51 -2.00 -10.12 -0.67
C GLY A 51 -1.59 -8.74 -1.20
N TYR A 52 -1.83 -8.54 -2.50
CA TYR A 52 -1.53 -7.31 -3.21
C TYR A 52 -2.71 -6.36 -3.25
N VAL A 53 -2.41 -5.07 -3.18
CA VAL A 53 -3.32 -4.00 -3.61
C VAL A 53 -3.58 -4.15 -5.11
N GLN A 54 -4.83 -4.36 -5.50
CA GLN A 54 -5.26 -4.61 -6.88
C GLN A 54 -6.41 -3.66 -7.26
N MET A 55 -6.06 -2.37 -7.39
CA MET A 55 -7.02 -1.30 -7.70
C MET A 55 -7.43 -1.25 -9.18
N TYR A 56 -6.87 -2.09 -10.04
CA TYR A 56 -7.19 -2.10 -11.48
C TYR A 56 -8.40 -2.98 -11.84
N VAL A 57 -8.84 -3.85 -10.92
CA VAL A 57 -9.88 -4.86 -11.19
C VAL A 57 -11.28 -4.23 -11.22
N TYR A 58 -11.60 -3.36 -10.25
CA TYR A 58 -12.92 -2.75 -10.07
C TYR A 58 -12.93 -1.26 -10.42
N ASP A 59 -14.09 -0.74 -10.83
CA ASP A 59 -14.27 0.69 -11.13
C ASP A 59 -13.90 1.59 -9.95
N THR A 60 -14.26 1.18 -8.74
CA THR A 60 -13.94 1.89 -7.49
C THR A 60 -12.43 2.03 -7.25
N GLY A 61 -11.64 1.05 -7.67
CA GLY A 61 -10.18 1.13 -7.60
C GLY A 61 -9.62 2.11 -8.64
N ARG A 62 -10.19 2.11 -9.86
CA ARG A 62 -9.81 3.06 -10.93
C ARG A 62 -10.13 4.51 -10.56
N ASP A 63 -11.26 4.75 -9.89
CA ASP A 63 -11.63 6.07 -9.39
C ASP A 63 -10.61 6.59 -8.36
N LEU A 64 -10.09 5.71 -7.51
CA LEU A 64 -9.07 6.06 -6.52
C LEU A 64 -7.71 6.34 -7.16
N LEU A 65 -7.33 5.59 -8.20
CA LEU A 65 -6.15 5.90 -9.01
C LEU A 65 -6.28 7.29 -9.65
N ALA A 66 -7.45 7.59 -10.22
CA ALA A 66 -7.75 8.91 -10.80
C ALA A 66 -7.79 10.03 -9.74
N ALA A 67 -8.03 9.70 -8.46
CA ALA A 67 -7.91 10.62 -7.34
C ALA A 67 -6.46 10.78 -6.82
N GLY A 68 -5.48 10.14 -7.45
CA GLY A 68 -4.06 10.27 -7.09
C GLY A 68 -3.58 9.31 -6.01
N VAL A 69 -4.36 8.28 -5.67
CA VAL A 69 -3.96 7.25 -4.70
C VAL A 69 -3.04 6.23 -5.38
N ILE A 70 -1.91 5.92 -4.74
CA ILE A 70 -0.87 5.05 -5.27
C ILE A 70 -0.98 3.65 -4.63
N PRO A 71 -1.06 2.56 -5.43
CA PRO A 71 -1.03 1.19 -4.90
C PRO A 71 0.31 0.84 -4.26
N GLY A 72 0.32 0.48 -2.98
CA GLY A 72 1.50 0.09 -2.19
C GLY A 72 1.94 -1.37 -2.37
N GLN A 73 1.54 -2.02 -3.46
CA GLN A 73 1.84 -3.43 -3.75
C GLN A 73 1.35 -4.37 -2.62
N ASN A 74 2.20 -5.28 -2.14
CA ASN A 74 1.91 -6.16 -1.01
C ASN A 74 2.59 -5.69 0.30
N MET A 75 2.93 -4.41 0.39
CA MET A 75 3.56 -3.86 1.59
C MET A 75 2.57 -3.81 2.76
N LEU A 76 3.00 -4.25 3.94
CA LEU A 76 2.21 -4.16 5.17
C LEU A 76 1.89 -2.70 5.50
N PRO A 77 0.69 -2.37 6.02
CA PRO A 77 0.32 -1.01 6.38
C PRO A 77 1.32 -0.31 7.30
N GLU A 78 1.81 -1.01 8.33
CA GLU A 78 2.75 -0.49 9.32
C GLU A 78 4.13 -0.23 8.70
N VAL A 79 4.56 -1.13 7.80
CA VAL A 79 5.84 -0.98 7.09
C VAL A 79 5.75 0.18 6.10
N ALA A 80 4.65 0.32 5.37
CA ALA A 80 4.41 1.47 4.50
C ALA A 80 4.39 2.79 5.28
N TYR A 81 3.79 2.81 6.47
CA TYR A 81 3.80 4.00 7.33
C TYR A 81 5.21 4.40 7.75
N VAL A 82 6.02 3.46 8.25
CA VAL A 82 7.41 3.72 8.65
C VAL A 82 8.27 4.12 7.45
N LYS A 83 8.14 3.39 6.33
CA LYS A 83 8.88 3.66 5.10
C LYS A 83 8.55 5.04 4.55
N LEU A 84 7.28 5.46 4.56
CA LEU A 84 6.88 6.79 4.12
C LEU A 84 7.54 7.89 4.97
N GLY A 85 7.56 7.73 6.29
CA GLY A 85 8.27 8.66 7.18
C GLY A 85 9.76 8.75 6.87
N TRP A 86 10.41 7.62 6.60
CA TRP A 86 11.82 7.58 6.21
C TRP A 86 12.06 8.24 4.84
N VAL A 87 11.26 7.92 3.82
CA VAL A 87 11.36 8.47 2.45
C VAL A 87 11.15 9.98 2.45
N LEU A 88 10.15 10.48 3.17
CA LEU A 88 9.90 11.93 3.30
C LEU A 88 11.03 12.68 4.02
N GLY A 89 11.84 11.98 4.81
CA GLY A 89 13.10 12.49 5.36
C GLY A 89 14.24 12.57 4.34
N GLN A 90 14.15 11.85 3.21
CA GLN A 90 15.15 11.86 2.14
C GLN A 90 14.79 12.84 1.01
N THR A 91 13.51 12.92 0.64
CA THR A 91 13.02 13.77 -0.45
C THR A 91 11.58 14.20 -0.22
N GLN A 92 11.23 15.39 -0.73
CA GLN A 92 9.84 15.87 -0.79
C GLN A 92 9.33 16.01 -2.23
N GLU A 93 10.16 15.63 -3.22
CA GLU A 93 9.74 15.58 -4.61
C GLU A 93 8.86 14.34 -4.81
N ARG A 94 7.65 14.55 -5.34
CA ARG A 94 6.58 13.56 -5.39
C ARG A 94 6.98 12.30 -6.15
N GLU A 95 7.60 12.46 -7.32
CA GLU A 95 7.95 11.34 -8.20
C GLU A 95 9.02 10.44 -7.56
N GLU A 96 10.03 11.04 -6.91
CA GLU A 96 11.05 10.33 -6.17
C GLU A 96 10.49 9.69 -4.89
N VAL A 97 9.55 10.33 -4.17
CA VAL A 97 8.86 9.67 -3.05
C VAL A 97 8.14 8.41 -3.53
N ILE A 98 7.38 8.50 -4.64
CA ILE A 98 6.66 7.37 -5.21
C ILE A 98 7.63 6.26 -5.60
N LYS A 99 8.70 6.60 -6.30
CA LYS A 99 9.73 5.66 -6.73
C LYS A 99 10.42 4.97 -5.55
N MET A 100 10.82 5.72 -4.52
CA MET A 100 11.45 5.15 -3.32
C MET A 100 10.50 4.27 -2.52
N MET A 101 9.23 4.65 -2.41
CA MET A 101 8.20 3.83 -1.78
C MET A 101 7.97 2.51 -2.52
N LEU A 102 7.96 2.52 -3.86
CA LEU A 102 7.71 1.33 -4.68
C LEU A 102 8.96 0.49 -4.98
N THR A 103 10.16 0.99 -4.68
CA THR A 103 11.42 0.23 -4.81
C THR A 103 11.63 -0.61 -3.55
N PRO A 104 11.77 -1.95 -3.63
CA PRO A 104 12.10 -2.79 -2.48
C PRO A 104 13.48 -2.44 -1.91
N ILE A 105 13.60 -2.26 -0.59
CA ILE A 105 14.86 -1.90 0.10
C ILE A 105 15.30 -3.00 1.08
N ALA A 106 14.36 -3.56 1.84
CA ALA A 106 14.58 -4.54 2.90
C ALA A 106 13.66 -5.77 2.78
N GLY A 107 13.07 -6.00 1.59
CA GLY A 107 12.16 -7.12 1.33
C GLY A 107 10.69 -6.84 1.65
N GLU A 108 10.33 -5.58 1.86
CA GLU A 108 8.97 -5.14 2.19
C GLU A 108 7.97 -5.20 1.03
N ILE A 109 8.46 -5.34 -0.21
CA ILE A 109 7.66 -5.63 -1.40
C ILE A 109 8.24 -6.89 -2.02
N THR A 110 7.36 -7.83 -2.37
CA THR A 110 7.75 -9.04 -3.10
C THR A 110 7.46 -8.87 -4.60
N PRO A 111 8.25 -9.51 -5.48
CA PRO A 111 8.02 -9.42 -6.94
C PRO A 111 6.76 -10.17 -7.40
N ARG A 112 6.32 -11.18 -6.64
CA ARG A 112 5.08 -11.93 -6.84
C ARG A 112 4.65 -12.58 -5.53
N GLU A 113 3.34 -12.81 -5.40
CA GLU A 113 2.81 -13.64 -4.32
C GLU A 113 3.34 -15.07 -4.48
N GLN A 114 3.92 -15.62 -3.41
CA GLN A 114 4.28 -17.04 -3.38
C GLN A 114 3.03 -17.88 -3.11
N TYR A 115 3.05 -19.14 -3.54
CA TYR A 115 1.89 -20.04 -3.40
C TYR A 115 1.51 -20.29 -1.92
N ASP A 116 2.46 -20.10 -1.02
CA ASP A 116 2.40 -20.21 0.43
C ASP A 116 2.53 -18.85 1.13
N GLY A 117 2.39 -17.74 0.40
CA GLY A 117 2.57 -16.39 0.94
C GLY A 117 1.78 -16.14 2.23
N PHE A 118 0.55 -16.65 2.29
CA PHE A 118 -0.30 -16.57 3.49
C PHE A 118 0.23 -17.35 4.71
N VAL A 119 0.99 -18.42 4.49
CA VAL A 119 1.46 -19.35 5.53
C VAL A 119 2.80 -18.92 6.11
N ILE A 120 3.68 -18.31 5.30
CA ILE A 120 5.05 -17.93 5.70
C ILE A 120 5.09 -17.03 6.95
N GLY A 121 4.05 -16.23 7.22
CA GLY A 121 3.96 -15.41 8.46
C GLY A 121 3.08 -15.98 9.58
N GLN A 122 2.42 -17.11 9.38
CA GLN A 122 1.65 -17.82 10.42
C GLN A 122 2.37 -19.06 10.97
N GLY A 123 3.57 -19.35 10.44
CA GLY A 123 4.29 -20.59 10.68
C GLY A 123 4.01 -21.57 9.55
N GLY A 124 5.00 -21.75 8.66
CA GLY A 124 5.00 -22.85 7.69
C GLY A 124 4.81 -24.19 8.37
N LEU A 125 4.04 -25.09 7.76
CA LEU A 125 4.01 -26.50 8.15
C LEU A 125 5.23 -27.17 7.49
N PRO A 126 6.22 -27.65 8.26
CA PRO A 126 7.42 -28.27 7.70
C PRO A 126 7.12 -29.41 6.72
N GLU A 127 6.00 -30.12 6.94
CA GLU A 127 5.51 -31.20 6.10
C GLU A 127 5.07 -30.71 4.71
N THR A 128 4.57 -29.47 4.63
CA THR A 128 4.14 -28.84 3.37
C THR A 128 5.36 -28.40 2.56
N ASP A 129 6.36 -27.82 3.21
CA ASP A 129 7.63 -27.44 2.58
C ASP A 129 8.38 -28.67 2.02
N GLU A 130 8.40 -29.77 2.79
CA GLU A 130 9.01 -31.02 2.36
C GLU A 130 8.25 -31.67 1.19
N PHE A 131 6.91 -31.63 1.21
CA PHE A 131 6.09 -32.15 0.11
C PHE A 131 6.34 -31.39 -1.19
N LEU A 132 6.38 -30.06 -1.14
CA LEU A 132 6.52 -29.24 -2.35
C LEU A 132 7.91 -29.31 -2.98
N ARG A 133 8.97 -29.46 -2.17
CA ARG A 133 10.33 -29.72 -2.67
C ARG A 133 10.45 -31.01 -3.50
N LYS A 134 9.55 -31.98 -3.32
CA LYS A 134 9.57 -33.22 -4.13
C LYS A 134 9.06 -33.02 -5.56
N PHE A 135 8.37 -31.91 -5.84
CA PHE A 135 7.74 -31.65 -7.14
C PHE A 135 8.19 -30.35 -7.81
N SER A 136 9.10 -29.59 -7.18
CA SER A 136 9.69 -28.34 -7.70
C SER A 136 11.05 -28.56 -8.36
#